data_AF-A0A449H0X2-F1
#
_entry.id   AF-A0A449H0X2-F1
#
_cell.length_a   1.000
_cell.length_b   1.000
_cell.length_c   1.000
_cell.angle_alpha   90.00
_cell.angle_beta   90.00
_cell.angle_gamma   90.00
#
_symmetry.space_group_name_H-M   'P 1'
#
loop_
_entity.id
_entity.type
_entity.pdbx_description
1 polymer ?
#
loop_
_entity_poly.entity_id
_entity_poly.type
_entity_poly.pdbx_seq_one_letter_code
_entity_poly.pdbx_strand_id
1 'polypeptide(L)' 'MPAATVTDHETAQLVRTVLRDNGIRATAGPAARARRWGGRVVVLVFPEDARRAYEVLCGHTR' A
#
# COMPACT_ATOMS: atom_id res chain seq x y z
N MET A 1 3.25 -6.34 6.70
CA MET A 1 3.39 -7.03 5.40
C MET A 1 3.21 -6.03 4.27
N PRO A 2 3.95 -6.12 3.16
CA PRO A 2 3.73 -5.27 1.99
C PRO A 2 2.40 -5.63 1.31
N ALA A 3 1.52 -4.65 1.16
CA ALA A 3 0.25 -4.79 0.45
C ALA A 3 0.34 -4.25 -0.99
N ALA A 4 1.06 -3.15 -1.20
CA ALA A 4 1.27 -2.55 -2.51
C ALA A 4 2.63 -1.85 -2.59
N THR A 5 3.17 -1.76 -3.81
CA THR A 5 4.34 -0.92 -4.13
C THR A 5 3.95 0.02 -5.26
N VAL A 6 4.12 1.31 -5.05
CA VAL A 6 3.73 2.37 -5.99
C VAL A 6 4.92 3.28 -6.30
N THR A 7 4.83 4.07 -7.37
CA THR A 7 5.93 4.87 -7.90
C THR A 7 6.08 6.25 -7.27
N ASP A 8 5.04 6.74 -6.59
CA ASP A 8 4.96 8.09 -6.08
C ASP A 8 4.16 8.16 -4.77
N HIS A 9 4.29 9.28 -4.07
CA HIS A 9 3.67 9.46 -2.76
C HIS A 9 2.16 9.72 -2.86
N GLU A 10 1.68 10.31 -3.95
CA GLU A 10 0.27 10.64 -4.14
C GLU A 10 -0.56 9.36 -4.29
N THR A 11 -0.12 8.44 -5.15
CA THR A 11 -0.71 7.11 -5.31
C THR A 11 -0.65 6.32 -4.00
N ALA A 12 0.42 6.46 -3.21
CA ALA A 12 0.51 5.81 -1.91
C ALA A 12 -0.54 6.34 -0.91
N GLN A 13 -0.81 7.66 -0.93
CA GLN A 13 -1.87 8.24 -0.11
C GLN A 13 -3.25 7.77 -0.57
N LEU A 14 -3.49 7.70 -1.88
CA LEU A 14 -4.76 7.20 -2.43
C LEU A 14 -5.02 5.75 -2.01
N VAL A 15 -4.01 4.87 -2.14
CA VAL A 15 -4.08 3.48 -1.66
C VAL A 15 -4.37 3.41 -0.15
N ARG A 16 -3.73 4.28 0.64
CA ARG A 16 -3.99 4.35 2.10
C ARG A 16 -5.41 4.79 2.42
N THR A 17 -5.98 5.75 1.67
CA THR A 17 -7.36 6.18 1.84
C THR A 17 -8.33 5.05 1.53
N VAL A 18 -8.17 4.37 0.39
CA VAL A 18 -9.01 3.21 0.02
C VAL A 18 -8.98 2.12 1.10
N LEU A 19 -7.78 1.79 1.62
CA LEU A 19 -7.65 0.81 2.71
C LEU A 19 -8.32 1.30 4.00
N ARG A 20 -8.13 2.57 4.36
CA ARG A 20 -8.73 3.17 5.56
C ARG A 20 -10.25 3.17 5.51
N ASP A 21 -10.84 3.50 4.35
CA ASP A 21 -12.29 3.51 4.14
C ASP A 21 -12.90 2.11 4.28
N ASN A 22 -12.09 1.06 4.07
CA ASN A 22 -12.44 -0.33 4.29
C ASN A 22 -12.09 -0.86 5.70
N GLY A 23 -11.69 0.04 6.62
CA GLY A 23 -11.35 -0.29 8.00
C GLY A 23 -9.96 -0.92 8.18
N ILE A 24 -9.10 -0.86 7.15
CA ILE A 24 -7.77 -1.48 7.16
C ILE A 24 -6.72 -0.44 7.54
N ARG A 25 -5.91 -0.77 8.56
CA ARG A 25 -4.84 0.12 9.01
C ARG A 25 -3.61 -0.05 8.12
N ALA A 26 -3.22 1.04 7.46
CA ALA A 26 -2.10 1.06 6.53
C ALA A 26 -1.12 2.21 6.79
N THR A 27 0.18 1.91 6.69
CA THR A 27 1.27 2.89 6.71
C THR A 27 1.99 2.89 5.37
N ALA A 28 2.54 4.04 4.96
CA ALA A 28 3.36 4.12 3.76
C ALA A 28 4.77 4.60 4.13
N GLY A 29 5.77 4.07 3.45
CA GLY A 29 7.14 4.49 3.63
C GLY A 29 7.98 4.21 2.39
N PRO A 30 9.19 4.80 2.30
CA PRO A 30 10.11 4.49 1.23
C PRO A 30 10.41 2.98 1.22
N ALA A 31 10.42 2.34 0.06
CA ALA A 31 10.79 0.94 -0.02
C ALA A 31 12.22 0.79 0.53
N ALA A 32 12.47 -0.17 1.43
CA ALA A 32 13.81 -0.38 2.00
C ALA A 32 14.89 -0.63 0.91
N ARG A 33 14.48 -1.15 -0.26
CA ARG A 33 15.33 -1.33 -1.45
C ARG A 33 15.44 -0.09 -2.37
N ALA A 34 14.71 0.99 -2.11
CA ALA A 34 14.65 2.19 -2.95
C ALA A 34 15.93 3.05 -2.92
N ARG A 35 16.92 2.76 -2.06
CA ARG A 35 18.26 3.37 -2.20
C ARG A 35 18.95 2.97 -3.51
N ARG A 36 18.48 1.91 -4.19
CA ARG A 36 19.09 1.40 -5.45
C ARG A 36 18.18 1.56 -6.68
N TRP A 37 16.87 1.80 -6.49
CA TRP A 37 15.88 1.93 -7.56
C TRP A 37 14.88 3.01 -7.15
N GLY A 38 15.02 4.20 -7.75
CA GLY A 38 14.42 5.45 -7.30
C GLY A 38 12.92 5.42 -7.00
N GLY A 39 12.53 6.22 -6.02
CA GLY A 39 11.17 6.77 -5.85
C GLY A 39 10.07 5.85 -5.32
N ARG A 40 10.26 4.53 -5.27
CA ARG A 40 9.16 3.61 -4.90
C ARG A 40 8.73 3.73 -3.43
N VAL A 41 7.42 3.85 -3.22
CA VAL A 41 6.75 3.87 -1.91
C VAL A 41 6.06 2.53 -1.69
N VAL A 42 6.24 1.95 -0.52
CA VAL A 42 5.57 0.69 -0.12
C VAL A 42 4.47 1.02 0.87
N VAL A 43 3.29 0.47 0.62
CA VAL A 43 2.17 0.48 1.56
C VAL A 43 2.21 -0.82 2.34
N LEU A 44 2.30 -0.69 3.67
CA LEU A 44 2.36 -1.75 4.64
C LEU A 44 1.04 -1.84 5.39
N VAL A 45 0.58 -3.07 5.61
CA VAL A 45 -0.57 -3.40 6.45
C VAL A 45 -0.16 -4.38 7.54
N PHE A 46 -1.00 -4.50 8.56
CA PHE A 46 -0.85 -5.55 9.56
C PHE A 46 -1.06 -6.94 8.92
N PRO A 47 -0.34 -7.99 9.35
CA PRO A 47 -0.46 -9.33 8.78
C PRO A 47 -1.90 -9.86 8.77
N GLU A 48 -2.66 -9.61 9.83
CA GLU A 48 -4.07 -10.01 9.97
C GLU A 48 -4.98 -9.43 8.89
N ASP A 49 -4.63 -8.25 8.35
CA ASP A 49 -5.41 -7.55 7.34
C ASP A 49 -4.91 -7.85 5.90
N ALA A 50 -3.81 -8.58 5.73
CA ALA A 50 -3.13 -8.71 4.43
C ALA A 50 -4.02 -9.30 3.33
N ARG A 51 -4.81 -10.35 3.64
CA ARG A 51 -5.75 -10.95 2.69
C ARG A 51 -6.85 -9.96 2.29
N ARG A 52 -7.43 -9.28 3.28
CA ARG A 52 -8.51 -8.32 3.07
C ARG A 52 -8.04 -7.11 2.27
N ALA A 53 -6.80 -6.65 2.52
CA ALA A 53 -6.17 -5.58 1.76
C ALA A 53 -6.00 -5.97 0.28
N TYR A 54 -5.55 -7.19 -0.01
CA TYR A 54 -5.44 -7.69 -1.39
C TYR A 54 -6.80 -7.69 -2.11
N GLU A 55 -7.85 -8.20 -1.46
CA GLU A 55 -9.21 -8.25 -2.01
C GLU A 55 -9.75 -6.86 -2.35
N VAL A 56 -9.60 -5.89 -1.44
CA VAL A 56 -10.02 -4.50 -1.65
C VAL A 56 -9.27 -3.86 -2.81
N LEU A 57 -7.96 -4.05 -2.88
CA LEU A 57 -7.14 -3.44 -3.94
C LEU A 57 -7.47 -4.04 -5.31
N CYS A 58 -7.63 -5.36 -5.42
CA CYS A 58 -8.07 -6.00 -6.66
C CYS A 58 -9.46 -5.52 -7.13
N GLY A 59 -10.34 -5.15 -6.21
CA GLY A 59 -11.64 -4.58 -6.56
C GLY A 59 -11.57 -3.16 -7.16
N HIS A 60 -10.51 -2.40 -6.86
CA HIS A 60 -10.33 -1.02 -7.31
C HIS A 60 -9.42 -0.85 -8.54
N THR A 61 -8.65 -1.86 -8.92
CA THR A 61 -7.67 -1.79 -10.02
C THR A 61 -8.12 -2.50 -11.30
N ARG A 62 -9.42 -2.79 -11.43
CA ARG A 62 -9.98 -3.55 -12.55
C ARG A 62 -10.23 -2.71 -13.79
#